data_AF-A0A549YJM5-F1
#
_entry.id   AF-A0A549YJM5-F1
#
_cell.length_a   1.000
_cell.length_b   1.000
_cell.length_c   1.000
_cell.angle_alpha   90.00
_cell.angle_beta   90.00
_cell.angle_gamma   90.00
#
_symmetry.space_group_name_H-M   'P 1'
#
loop_
_entity.id
_entity.type
_entity.pdbx_description
1 polymer ?
#
loop_
_entity_poly.entity_id
_entity_poly.type
_entity_poly.pdbx_seq_one_letter_code
_entity_poly.pdbx_strand_id
1 'polypeptide(L)'
;MNDKLWKTIQISSFILILALIIMTIIVSPLEPLPGGGWEITFPSKAYQIIGIVVIIALGLTWVFATYVRKEGEVSMKAVKSGLFFIVGFGLFYLLLQIINS
;
A
#
# COMPACT_ATOMS: atom_id res chain seq x y z
N MET A 1 -2.52 -22.20 14.77
CA MET A 1 -2.01 -20.83 14.50
C MET A 1 -2.94 -19.82 15.17
N ASN A 2 -2.43 -18.69 15.68
CA ASN A 2 -3.27 -17.71 16.40
C ASN A 2 -3.97 -16.75 15.42
N ASP A 3 -5.21 -17.06 15.01
CA ASP A 3 -6.02 -16.19 14.12
C ASP A 3 -6.17 -14.76 14.67
N LYS A 4 -6.20 -14.58 16.01
CA LYS A 4 -6.26 -13.24 16.62
C LYS A 4 -5.05 -12.40 16.24
N LEU A 5 -3.86 -12.97 16.22
CA LEU A 5 -2.63 -12.26 15.89
C LEU A 5 -2.66 -11.80 14.42
N TRP A 6 -3.05 -12.68 13.50
CA TRP A 6 -3.12 -12.35 12.08
C TRP A 6 -4.23 -11.35 11.75
N LYS A 7 -5.37 -11.43 12.46
CA LYS A 7 -6.43 -10.44 12.37
C LYS A 7 -5.95 -9.07 12.84
N THR A 8 -5.19 -9.01 13.93
CA THR A 8 -4.57 -7.78 14.41
C THR A 8 -3.58 -7.22 13.40
N ILE A 9 -2.70 -8.05 12.82
CA ILE A 9 -1.76 -7.62 11.77
C ILE A 9 -2.51 -7.06 10.56
N GLN A 10 -3.54 -7.75 10.10
CA GLN A 10 -4.35 -7.29 8.97
C GLN A 10 -5.00 -5.93 9.28
N ILE A 11 -5.70 -5.80 10.41
CA ILE A 11 -6.40 -4.56 10.76
C ILE A 11 -5.41 -3.41 10.98
N SER A 12 -4.33 -3.64 11.72
CA SER A 12 -3.31 -2.60 11.97
C SER A 12 -2.63 -2.15 10.69
N SER A 13 -2.28 -3.07 9.78
CA SER A 13 -1.70 -2.72 8.48
C SER A 13 -2.65 -1.84 7.67
N PHE A 14 -3.95 -2.17 7.66
CA PHE A 14 -4.95 -1.37 6.96
C PHE A 14 -5.14 0.03 7.58
N ILE A 15 -5.21 0.11 8.91
CA ILE A 15 -5.32 1.38 9.62
C ILE A 15 -4.10 2.27 9.36
N LEU A 16 -2.89 1.70 9.34
CA LEU A 16 -1.66 2.44 9.04
C LEU A 16 -1.65 2.96 7.60
N ILE A 17 -2.15 2.20 6.63
CA ILE A 17 -2.32 2.68 5.24
C ILE A 17 -3.29 3.87 5.20
N LEU A 18 -4.45 3.76 5.87
CA LEU A 18 -5.41 4.86 5.92
C LEU A 18 -4.82 6.11 6.60
N ALA A 19 -4.09 5.92 7.70
CA ALA A 19 -3.42 7.01 8.41
C ALA A 19 -2.39 7.71 7.51
N LEU A 20 -1.60 6.97 6.73
CA LEU A 20 -0.64 7.55 5.79
C LEU A 20 -1.33 8.37 4.69
N ILE A 21 -2.44 7.88 4.14
CA ILE A 21 -3.23 8.61 3.15
C ILE A 21 -3.77 9.91 3.75
N ILE A 22 -4.37 9.84 4.94
CA ILE A 22 -4.92 11.01 5.65
C ILE A 22 -3.81 12.02 5.95
N MET A 23 -2.66 11.58 6.48
CA MET A 23 -1.52 12.46 6.77
C MET A 23 -0.97 13.11 5.50
N THR A 24 -0.94 12.39 4.38
CA THR A 24 -0.52 12.95 3.09
C THR A 24 -1.46 14.08 2.66
N ILE A 25 -2.78 13.90 2.83
CA ILE A 25 -3.78 14.95 2.54
C ILE A 25 -3.61 16.15 3.47
N ILE A 26 -3.41 15.93 4.78
CA ILE A 26 -3.25 17.01 5.78
C ILE A 26 -2.00 17.85 5.51
N VAL A 27 -0.90 17.22 5.10
CA VAL A 27 0.39 17.90 4.84
C VAL A 27 0.42 18.52 3.44
N SER A 28 -0.54 18.19 2.57
CA SER A 28 -0.64 18.81 1.25
C SER A 28 -1.08 20.28 1.38
N PRO A 29 -0.52 21.21 0.59
CA PRO A 29 -0.93 22.60 0.65
C PRO A 29 -2.41 22.73 0.30
N LEU A 30 -3.13 23.46 1.16
CA LEU A 30 -4.54 23.78 0.99
C LEU A 30 -4.75 24.99 0.05
N GLU A 31 -3.66 25.71 -0.26
CA GLU A 31 -3.70 26.88 -1.13
C GLU A 31 -3.32 26.50 -2.57
N PRO A 32 -4.11 26.93 -3.57
CA PRO A 32 -3.74 26.76 -4.96
C PRO A 32 -2.46 27.53 -5.26
N LEU A 33 -1.56 26.91 -6.03
CA LEU A 33 -0.39 27.61 -6.53
C LEU A 33 -0.82 28.82 -7.38
N PRO A 34 -0.02 29.89 -7.47
CA PRO A 34 -0.36 31.12 -8.20
C PRO A 34 -0.68 30.94 -9.69
N GLY A 35 -0.50 29.73 -10.25
CA GLY A 35 -0.90 29.34 -11.60
C GLY A 35 -2.27 28.65 -11.74
N GLY A 36 -3.06 28.50 -10.67
CA GLY A 36 -4.43 27.96 -10.74
C GLY A 36 -4.55 26.43 -10.79
N GLY A 37 -3.53 25.72 -10.28
CA GLY A 37 -3.54 24.26 -10.16
C GLY A 37 -3.50 23.79 -8.71
N TRP A 38 -4.18 22.67 -8.44
CA TRP A 38 -3.94 21.85 -7.26
C TRP A 38 -2.79 20.89 -7.58
N GLU A 39 -1.56 21.39 -7.63
CA GLU A 39 -0.42 20.47 -7.62
C GLU A 39 -0.25 19.98 -6.18
N ILE A 40 -0.34 18.67 -5.99
CA ILE A 40 0.03 18.05 -4.72
C ILE A 40 1.55 18.22 -4.60
N THR A 41 2.00 19.32 -3.99
CA THR A 41 3.41 19.49 -3.68
C THR A 41 3.72 18.66 -2.45
N PHE A 42 4.24 17.47 -2.68
CA PHE A 42 4.78 16.66 -1.60
C PHE A 42 6.03 17.35 -1.01
N PRO A 43 6.28 17.21 0.30
CA PRO A 43 7.37 17.91 0.99
C PRO A 43 8.76 17.66 0.38
N SER A 44 9.00 16.46 -0.16
CA SER A 44 10.22 16.11 -0.87
C SER A 44 10.05 14.83 -1.70
N LYS A 45 10.94 14.61 -2.68
CA LYS A 45 11.05 13.32 -3.40
C LYS A 45 11.32 12.15 -2.44
N ALA A 46 12.11 12.38 -1.39
CA ALA A 46 12.38 11.38 -0.37
C ALA A 46 11.11 10.97 0.39
N TYR A 47 10.27 11.95 0.76
CA TYR A 47 8.98 11.69 1.41
C TYR A 47 8.04 10.85 0.52
N GLN A 48 7.95 11.16 -0.77
CA GLN A 48 7.17 10.36 -1.73
C GLN A 48 7.68 8.91 -1.81
N ILE A 49 8.98 8.73 -2.00
CA ILE A 49 9.59 7.39 -2.14
C ILE A 49 9.38 6.58 -0.87
N ILE A 50 9.64 7.16 0.30
CA ILE A 50 9.44 6.49 1.59
C ILE A 50 7.96 6.16 1.80
N GLY A 51 7.06 7.10 1.53
CA GLY A 51 5.62 6.88 1.63
C GLY A 51 5.13 5.72 0.75
N ILE A 52 5.59 5.68 -0.50
CA ILE A 52 5.28 4.59 -1.44
C ILE A 52 5.82 3.25 -0.93
N VAL A 53 7.09 3.20 -0.49
CA VAL A 53 7.71 1.97 0.03
C VAL A 53 6.95 1.47 1.26
N VAL A 54 6.57 2.35 2.18
CA VAL A 54 5.82 1.99 3.39
C VAL A 54 4.41 1.50 3.04
N ILE A 55 3.69 2.17 2.14
CA ILE A 55 2.36 1.74 1.68
C ILE A 55 2.44 0.36 1.02
N ILE A 56 3.46 0.12 0.18
CA ILE A 56 3.68 -1.19 -0.44
C ILE A 56 3.94 -2.24 0.64
N ALA A 57 4.85 -1.99 1.58
CA ALA A 57 5.18 -2.94 2.64
C ALA A 57 3.96 -3.29 3.51
N LEU A 58 3.17 -2.29 3.90
CA LEU A 58 1.93 -2.49 4.66
C LEU A 58 0.86 -3.21 3.83
N GLY A 59 0.73 -2.88 2.54
CA GLY A 59 -0.19 -3.54 1.62
C GLY A 59 0.14 -5.02 1.45
N LEU A 60 1.42 -5.35 1.27
CA LEU A 60 1.89 -6.73 1.19
C LEU A 60 1.66 -7.49 2.50
N THR A 61 1.90 -6.83 3.63
CA THR A 61 1.64 -7.40 4.96
C THR A 61 0.15 -7.70 5.15
N TRP A 62 -0.72 -6.79 4.71
CA TRP A 62 -2.18 -6.96 4.73
C TRP A 62 -2.65 -8.12 3.84
N VAL A 63 -2.16 -8.19 2.60
CA VAL A 63 -2.48 -9.25 1.65
C VAL A 63 -2.02 -10.61 2.17
N PHE A 64 -0.78 -10.68 2.66
CA PHE A 64 -0.24 -11.89 3.24
C PHE A 64 -1.04 -12.36 4.45
N ALA A 65 -1.35 -11.45 5.39
CA ALA A 65 -2.19 -11.78 6.54
C ALA A 65 -3.58 -12.28 6.12
N THR A 66 -4.15 -11.73 5.04
CA THR A 66 -5.44 -12.18 4.49
C THR A 66 -5.36 -13.61 3.96
N TYR A 67 -4.31 -13.96 3.20
CA TYR A 67 -4.11 -15.32 2.71
C TYR A 67 -3.81 -16.32 3.83
N VAL A 68 -2.99 -15.93 4.81
CA VAL A 68 -2.70 -16.77 5.98
C VAL A 68 -3.96 -17.05 6.79
N ARG A 69 -4.86 -16.07 6.96
CA ARG A 69 -6.16 -16.28 7.63
C ARG A 69 -7.12 -17.14 6.81
N LYS A 70 -7.09 -17.03 5.49
CA LYS A 70 -7.92 -17.84 4.59
C LYS A 70 -7.50 -19.32 4.62
N GLU A 71 -6.20 -19.60 4.66
CA GLU A 71 -5.68 -20.96 4.70
C GLU A 71 -5.63 -21.53 6.13
N GLY A 72 -5.70 -20.69 7.17
CA GLY A 72 -5.67 -21.11 8.58
C GLY A 72 -4.29 -21.48 9.12
N GLU A 73 -3.26 -21.44 8.26
CA GLU A 73 -1.86 -21.69 8.59
C GLU A 73 -0.92 -20.87 7.69
N VAL A 74 0.31 -20.63 8.18
CA VAL A 74 1.40 -20.09 7.34
C VAL A 74 1.92 -21.23 6.47
N SER A 75 1.25 -21.44 5.33
CA SER A 75 1.62 -22.49 4.37
C SER A 75 2.39 -21.92 3.19
N MET A 76 3.14 -22.80 2.50
CA MET A 76 3.80 -22.47 1.24
C MET A 76 2.78 -21.96 0.19
N LYS A 77 1.51 -22.35 0.31
CA LYS A 77 0.42 -21.87 -0.55
C LYS A 77 0.04 -20.43 -0.25
N ALA A 78 0.01 -20.01 1.01
CA ALA A 78 -0.19 -18.61 1.40
C ALA A 78 0.95 -17.72 0.89
N VAL A 79 2.20 -18.18 1.01
CA VAL A 79 3.38 -17.48 0.47
C VAL A 79 3.32 -17.37 -1.05
N LYS A 80 3.04 -18.47 -1.76
CA LYS A 80 2.88 -18.46 -3.22
C LYS A 80 1.77 -17.51 -3.68
N SER A 81 0.64 -17.51 -2.99
CA SER A 81 -0.49 -16.61 -3.31
C SER A 81 -0.11 -15.14 -3.13
N GLY A 82 0.65 -14.82 -2.06
CA GLY A 82 1.22 -13.48 -1.87
C GLY A 82 2.20 -13.09 -2.99
N LEU A 83 3.08 -14.00 -3.41
CA LEU A 83 4.00 -13.78 -4.53
C LEU A 83 3.26 -13.57 -5.86
N PHE A 84 2.24 -14.38 -6.16
CA PHE A 84 1.41 -14.19 -7.35
C PHE A 84 0.71 -12.83 -7.35
N PHE A 85 0.24 -12.38 -6.18
CA PHE A 85 -0.35 -11.05 -6.05
C PHE A 85 0.68 -9.94 -6.34
N ILE A 86 1.90 -10.05 -5.81
CA ILE A 86 2.99 -9.08 -6.09
C ILE A 86 3.29 -9.01 -7.59
N VAL A 87 3.47 -10.16 -8.23
CA VAL A 87 3.78 -10.24 -9.67
C VAL A 87 2.62 -9.69 -10.49
N GLY A 88 1.38 -10.06 -10.17
CA GLY A 88 0.19 -9.53 -10.84
C GLY A 88 0.05 -8.02 -10.69
N PHE A 89 0.33 -7.47 -9.50
CA PHE A 89 0.33 -6.04 -9.26
C PHE A 89 1.42 -5.31 -10.06
N GLY A 90 2.63 -5.89 -10.14
CA GLY A 90 3.71 -5.35 -10.97
C GLY A 90 3.38 -5.35 -12.46
N LEU A 91 2.75 -6.41 -12.97
CA LEU A 91 2.27 -6.49 -14.35
C LEU A 91 1.15 -5.47 -14.63
N PHE A 92 0.22 -5.31 -13.68
CA PHE A 92 -0.84 -4.30 -13.77
C PHE A 92 -0.28 -2.88 -13.83
N TYR A 93 0.71 -2.57 -12.98
CA TYR A 93 1.42 -1.29 -13.02
C TYR A 93 2.10 -1.05 -14.37
N LEU A 94 2.77 -2.06 -14.93
CA LEU A 94 3.43 -1.96 -16.23
C LEU A 94 2.41 -1.70 -17.36
N LEU A 95 1.24 -2.33 -17.31
CA LEU A 95 0.15 -2.06 -18.25
C LEU A 95 -0.37 -0.62 -18.14
N LEU A 96 -0.54 -0.09 -16.92
CA LEU A 96 -0.91 1.31 -16.72
C LEU A 96 0.13 2.28 -17.29
N GLN A 97 1.42 1.94 -17.18
CA GLN A 97 2.49 2.76 -17.74
C GLN A 97 2.46 2.79 -19.27
N ILE A 98 2.17 1.65 -19.91
CA ILE A 98 2.03 1.54 -21.37
C ILE A 98 0.83 2.36 -21.87
N ILE A 99 -0.28 2.38 -21.14
CA ILE A 99 -1.49 3.12 -21.53
C ILE A 99 -1.31 4.64 -21.39
N ASN A 100 -0.48 5.09 -20.43
CA ASN A 100 -0.22 6.51 -20.16
C ASN A 100 1.02 7.07 -20.89
N SER A 101 1.72 6.27 -21.71
CA SER A 101 2.81 6.73 -22.60
C SER A 101 2.28 6.95 -24.02
#